data_AF-A0A6J4YF60-F1
#
_entry.id   AF-A0A6J4YF60-F1
#
_cell.length_a   1.000
_cell.length_b   1.000
_cell.length_c   1.000
_cell.angle_alpha   90.00
_cell.angle_beta   90.00
_cell.angle_gamma   90.00
#
_symmetry.space_group_name_H-M   'P 1'
#
loop_
_entity.id
_entity.type
_entity.pdbx_description
1 polymer ?
#
loop_
_entity_poly.entity_id
_entity_poly.type
_entity_poly.pdbx_seq_one_letter_code
_entity_poly.pdbx_strand_id
1 'polypeptide(L)' 'MTTPKFTSRQRVLTALGHTEPDRVPFFLLLTVHGAKELNLSIRSYFSKAENVVEGQLRMRAKYGHDCL' A
#
# COMPACT_ATOMS: atom_id res chain seq x y z
N MET A 1 -5.30 19.71 -21.13
CA MET A 1 -5.23 20.10 -19.70
C MET A 1 -4.45 19.03 -18.97
N THR A 2 -3.37 19.38 -18.26
CA THR A 2 -2.64 18.41 -17.43
C THR A 2 -3.45 18.14 -16.16
N THR A 3 -3.98 16.92 -16.02
CA THR A 3 -4.68 16.50 -14.80
C THR A 3 -3.72 16.63 -13.61
N PRO A 4 -4.09 17.33 -12.52
CA PRO A 4 -3.25 17.42 -11.34
C PRO A 4 -2.95 16.03 -10.79
N LYS A 5 -1.67 15.73 -10.56
CA LYS A 5 -1.21 14.41 -10.10
C LYS A 5 -1.46 14.27 -8.60
N PHE A 6 -2.38 13.39 -8.19
CA PHE A 6 -2.67 13.20 -6.77
C PHE A 6 -1.62 12.30 -6.10
N THR A 7 -1.30 12.59 -4.85
CA THR A 7 -0.69 11.61 -3.94
C THR A 7 -1.67 10.46 -3.69
N SER A 8 -1.18 9.29 -3.25
CA SER A 8 -2.05 8.19 -2.86
C SER A 8 -3.07 8.61 -1.80
N ARG A 9 -2.65 9.33 -0.76
CA ARG A 9 -3.57 9.83 0.28
C ARG A 9 -4.66 10.74 -0.29
N GLN A 10 -4.31 11.69 -1.15
CA GLN A 10 -5.31 12.57 -1.79
C GLN A 10 -6.34 11.76 -2.58
N ARG A 11 -5.86 10.83 -3.42
CA ARG A 11 -6.72 9.95 -4.22
C ARG A 11 -7.72 9.17 -3.36
N VAL A 12 -7.24 8.57 -2.26
CA VAL A 12 -8.09 7.84 -1.32
C VAL A 12 -9.12 8.73 -0.65
N LEU A 13 -8.68 9.84 -0.05
CA LEU A 13 -9.58 10.72 0.71
C LEU A 13 -10.63 11.40 -0.18
N THR A 14 -10.26 11.77 -1.41
CA THR A 14 -11.21 12.31 -2.40
C THR A 14 -12.29 11.29 -2.75
N ALA A 15 -11.90 10.04 -3.02
CA ALA A 15 -12.85 8.97 -3.33
C ALA A 15 -13.78 8.63 -2.15
N LEU A 16 -13.23 8.58 -0.92
CA LEU A 16 -14.02 8.36 0.30
C LEU A 16 -14.98 9.53 0.58
N GLY A 17 -14.62 10.75 0.16
CA GLY A 17 -15.48 11.93 0.18
C GLY A 17 -16.50 11.99 -0.97
N HIS A 18 -16.69 10.89 -1.71
CA HIS A 18 -17.61 10.78 -2.85
C HIS A 18 -17.36 11.84 -3.95
N THR A 19 -16.11 12.27 -4.12
CA THR A 19 -15.67 13.18 -5.18
C THR A 19 -14.80 12.42 -6.19
N GLU A 20 -14.81 12.83 -7.45
CA GLU A 20 -14.02 12.18 -8.51
C GLU A 20 -12.51 12.41 -8.29
N PRO A 21 -11.69 11.36 -8.12
CA PRO A 21 -10.24 11.46 -8.04
C PRO A 21 -9.56 11.42 -9.42
N ASP A 22 -8.24 11.61 -9.46
CA ASP A 22 -7.45 11.53 -10.71
C ASP A 22 -7.43 10.12 -11.37
N ARG A 23 -7.67 9.07 -10.58
CA ARG A 23 -7.99 7.70 -11.01
C ARG A 23 -8.61 6.91 -9.85
N VAL A 24 -9.19 5.74 -10.14
CA VAL A 24 -9.67 4.80 -9.11
C VAL A 24 -8.54 4.45 -8.12
N PRO A 25 -8.73 4.62 -6.79
CA PRO A 25 -7.76 4.19 -5.79
C PRO A 25 -7.56 2.68 -5.83
N PHE A 26 -6.32 2.21 -5.73
CA PHE A 26 -5.99 0.79 -5.82
C PHE A 26 -5.53 0.25 -4.46
N PHE A 27 -6.27 -0.67 -3.85
CA PHE A 27 -5.95 -1.23 -2.55
C PHE A 27 -5.53 -2.69 -2.69
N LEU A 28 -4.36 -3.04 -2.16
CA LEU A 28 -3.96 -4.41 -1.95
C LEU A 28 -3.77 -4.63 -0.46
N LEU A 29 -4.70 -5.37 0.15
CA LEU A 29 -4.67 -5.70 1.59
C LEU A 29 -3.77 -6.91 1.81
N LEU A 30 -2.46 -6.68 1.78
CA LEU A 30 -1.45 -7.72 1.76
C LEU A 30 -1.15 -8.24 3.18
N THR A 31 -1.95 -9.20 3.64
CA THR A 31 -1.92 -9.70 5.03
C THR A 31 -0.61 -10.39 5.42
N VAL A 32 -0.14 -11.37 4.64
CA VAL A 32 1.07 -12.17 4.96
C VAL A 32 2.13 -12.14 3.85
N HIS A 33 1.86 -11.43 2.76
CA HIS A 33 2.73 -11.42 1.58
C HIS A 33 4.10 -10.79 1.86
N GLY A 34 4.18 -9.84 2.81
CA GLY A 34 5.44 -9.27 3.26
C GLY A 34 6.40 -10.32 3.84
N ALA A 35 5.88 -11.37 4.51
CA ALA A 35 6.70 -12.48 4.99
C ALA A 35 7.39 -13.20 3.82
N LYS A 36 6.64 -13.47 2.74
CA LYS A 36 7.18 -14.10 1.53
C LYS A 36 8.19 -13.21 0.83
N GLU A 37 7.93 -11.91 0.72
CA GLU A 37 8.87 -10.97 0.09
C GLU A 37 10.20 -10.87 0.86
N LEU A 38 10.15 -10.99 2.19
CA LEU A 38 11.33 -10.97 3.05
C LEU A 38 11.98 -12.34 3.25
N ASN A 39 11.44 -13.39 2.62
CA ASN A 39 11.87 -14.77 2.82
C ASN A 39 11.88 -15.20 4.31
N LEU A 40 10.85 -14.78 5.04
CA LEU A 40 10.65 -15.09 6.46
C LEU A 40 9.47 -16.06 6.63
N SER A 41 9.52 -16.88 7.68
CA SER A 41 8.31 -17.54 8.18
C SER A 41 7.33 -16.50 8.73
N ILE A 42 6.03 -16.80 8.70
CA ILE A 42 4.99 -15.90 9.24
C ILE A 42 5.28 -15.51 10.70
N ARG A 43 5.73 -16.47 11.52
CA ARG A 43 6.13 -16.21 12.92
C ARG A 43 7.27 -15.21 13.03
N SER A 44 8.28 -15.31 12.17
CA SER A 44 9.43 -14.38 12.19
C SER A 44 9.06 -13.02 11.62
N TYR A 45 8.17 -12.98 10.64
CA TYR A 45 7.65 -11.73 10.08
C TYR A 45 6.90 -10.90 11.14
N PHE A 46 6.05 -11.54 11.95
CA PHE A 46 5.31 -10.87 13.02
C PHE A 46 6.05 -10.77 14.36
N SER A 47 7.30 -11.26 14.47
CA SER A 47 8.05 -11.17 15.73
C SER A 47 8.63 -9.80 16.01
N LYS A 48 8.73 -8.94 14.99
CA LYS A 48 9.28 -7.58 15.06
C LYS A 48 8.48 -6.65 14.15
N ALA A 49 8.14 -5.46 14.65
CA ALA A 49 7.36 -4.50 13.88
C ALA A 49 8.08 -4.04 12.60
N GLU A 50 9.41 -3.95 12.66
CA GLU A 50 10.28 -3.55 11.55
C GLU A 50 10.16 -4.50 10.36
N ASN A 51 9.98 -5.80 10.60
CA ASN A 51 9.75 -6.78 9.53
C ASN A 51 8.42 -6.49 8.81
N VAL A 52 7.36 -6.15 9.56
CA VAL A 52 6.06 -5.82 9.00
C VAL A 52 6.15 -4.55 8.16
N VAL A 53 6.73 -3.49 8.71
CA VAL A 53 6.94 -2.20 8.03
C VAL A 53 7.73 -2.38 6.74
N GLU A 54 8.88 -3.06 6.79
CA GLU A 54 9.71 -3.31 5.61
C GLU A 54 8.95 -4.13 4.56
N GLY A 55 8.19 -5.14 4.98
CA GLY A 55 7.34 -5.92 4.10
C GLY A 55 6.31 -5.05 3.38
N GLN A 56 5.58 -4.19 4.10
CA GLN A 56 4.58 -3.30 3.50
C GLN A 56 5.21 -2.28 2.53
N LEU A 57 6.38 -1.71 2.90
CA LEU A 57 7.10 -0.77 2.04
C LEU A 57 7.58 -1.40 0.73
N ARG A 58 8.14 -2.62 0.77
CA ARG A 58 8.55 -3.35 -0.45
C ARG A 58 7.37 -3.68 -1.35
N MET A 59 6.25 -4.11 -0.76
CA MET A 59 5.02 -4.37 -1.50
C MET A 59 4.47 -3.11 -2.18
N ARG A 60 4.46 -1.98 -1.48
CA ARG A 60 4.05 -0.68 -2.03
C ARG A 60 4.93 -0.25 -3.20
N ALA A 61 6.24 -0.46 -3.09
CA ALA A 61 7.19 -0.17 -4.17
C ALA A 61 6.97 -1.08 -5.39
N LYS A 62 6.69 -2.37 -5.15
CA LYS A 62 6.47 -3.38 -6.20
C LYS A 62 5.17 -3.20 -6.96
N TYR A 63 4.07 -2.92 -6.26
CA TYR A 63 2.71 -2.96 -6.84
C TYR A 63 2.07 -1.60 -7.07
N GLY A 64 2.63 -0.51 -6.54
CA GLY A 64 2.09 0.81 -6.84
C GLY A 64 0.77 1.18 -6.11
N HIS A 65 0.27 0.35 -5.18
CA HIS A 65 -1.05 0.48 -4.54
C HIS A 65 -1.17 1.68 -3.57
N ASP A 66 -2.36 2.21 -3.33
CA ASP A 66 -2.58 3.49 -2.65
C ASP A 66 -2.68 3.44 -1.10
N CYS A 67 -2.64 2.25 -0.49
CA CYS A 67 -2.74 2.05 0.96
C CYS A 67 -1.51 1.32 1.52
N LEU A 68 -1.14 1.51 2.78
CA LEU A 68 -0.20 0.68 3.55
C LEU A 68 -0.93 0.05 4.74
#